data_AF-A0A7J9MV75-F1
#
_entry.id   AF-A0A7J9MV75-F1
#
_cell.length_a   1.000
_cell.length_b   1.000
_cell.length_c   1.000
_cell.angle_alpha   90.00
_cell.angle_beta   90.00
_cell.angle_gamma   90.00
#
_symmetry.space_group_name_H-M   'P 1'
#
loop_
_entity.id
_entity.type
_entity.pdbx_description
1 polymer ?
#
loop_
_entity_poly.entity_id
_entity_poly.type
_entity_poly.pdbx_seq_one_letter_code
_entity_poly.pdbx_strand_id
1 'polypeptide(L)' 'LGLNTIVRFRPRTTKTVQKFVDEVFDLLIAYPDIACNQNLSRTRKQLWEIRLCYDRPKFWEAP' A
#
# COMPACT_ATOMS: atom_id res chain seq x y z
N LEU A 1 6.20 16.36 -2.99
CA LEU A 1 5.82 15.18 -3.81
C LEU A 1 4.33 15.29 -4.12
N GLY A 2 3.99 15.66 -5.36
CA GLY A 2 2.60 15.65 -5.80
C GLY A 2 2.12 14.20 -5.95
N LEU A 3 1.01 13.85 -5.30
CA LEU A 3 0.37 12.53 -5.39
C LEU A 3 -0.28 12.35 -6.78
N ASN A 4 0.54 12.27 -7.84
CA ASN A 4 0.07 12.02 -9.20
C ASN A 4 0.16 10.53 -9.60
N THR A 5 0.67 9.67 -8.72
CA THR A 5 0.82 8.23 -8.98
C THR A 5 -0.45 7.48 -8.62
N ILE A 6 -1.20 7.03 -9.63
CA ILE A 6 -2.31 6.09 -9.44
C ILE A 6 -1.76 4.67 -9.51
N VAL A 7 -1.72 3.98 -8.37
CA VAL A 7 -1.35 2.55 -8.33
C VAL A 7 -2.60 1.70 -8.60
N ARG A 8 -2.57 0.89 -9.66
CA ARG A 8 -3.69 0.00 -10.04
C ARG A 8 -3.34 -1.45 -9.77
N PHE A 9 -4.02 -2.08 -8.82
CA PHE A 9 -3.94 -3.52 -8.59
C PHE A 9 -5.05 -4.24 -9.35
N ARG A 10 -4.70 -5.33 -10.06
CA ARG A 10 -5.70 -6.17 -10.75
C ARG A 10 -6.55 -6.93 -9.72
N PRO A 11 -7.88 -6.75 -9.70
CA PRO A 11 -8.75 -7.51 -8.82
C PRO A 11 -8.61 -9.02 -9.08
N ARG A 12 -8.87 -9.83 -8.05
CA ARG A 12 -8.91 -11.31 -8.12
C ARG A 12 -7.58 -12.00 -8.44
N THR A 13 -6.45 -11.30 -8.30
CA THR A 13 -5.13 -11.91 -8.33
C THR A 13 -4.75 -12.42 -6.94
N THR A 14 -4.27 -13.67 -6.87
CA THR A 14 -3.70 -14.22 -5.63
C THR A 14 -2.19 -14.01 -5.67
N LYS A 15 -1.66 -13.32 -4.66
CA LYS A 15 -0.21 -13.12 -4.48
C LYS A 15 0.14 -13.21 -3.01
N THR A 16 1.41 -13.51 -2.73
CA THR A 16 1.95 -13.43 -1.38
C THR A 16 1.97 -11.97 -0.91
N VAL A 17 1.92 -11.77 0.41
CA VAL A 17 2.05 -10.44 1.00
C VAL A 17 3.37 -9.80 0.58
N GLN A 18 4.46 -10.55 0.57
CA GLN A 18 5.78 -10.05 0.16
C GLN A 18 5.77 -9.49 -1.26
N LYS A 19 5.21 -10.23 -2.23
CA LYS A 19 5.13 -9.75 -3.61
C LYS A 19 4.30 -8.46 -3.73
N PHE A 20 3.30 -8.31 -2.87
CA PHE A 20 2.51 -7.08 -2.80
C PHE A 20 3.34 -5.90 -2.25
N VAL A 21 4.10 -6.14 -1.18
CA VAL A 21 5.03 -5.18 -0.58
C VAL A 21 6.07 -4.72 -1.62
N ASP A 22 6.67 -5.66 -2.34
CA ASP A 22 7.69 -5.39 -3.36
C ASP A 22 7.11 -4.52 -4.49
N GLU A 23 5.93 -4.86 -5.03
CA GLU A 23 5.28 -4.08 -6.10
C GLU A 23 4.96 -2.63 -5.66
N VAL A 24 4.56 -2.43 -4.41
CA VAL A 24 4.28 -1.09 -3.87
C VAL A 24 5.59 -0.31 -3.67
N PHE A 25 6.62 -0.97 -3.15
CA PHE A 25 7.93 -0.38 -2.93
C PHE A 25 8.54 0.08 -4.27
N ASP A 26 8.50 -0.73 -5.31
CA ASP A 26 9.03 -0.39 -6.63
C ASP A 26 8.36 0.85 -7.24
N LEU A 27 7.08 1.09 -6.93
CA LEU A 27 6.30 2.20 -7.46
C LEU A 27 6.43 3.49 -6.65
N LEU A 28 6.50 3.37 -5.32
CA LEU A 28 6.40 4.51 -4.40
C LEU A 28 7.69 4.79 -3.65
N ILE A 29 8.70 3.92 -3.79
CA ILE A 29 10.01 3.97 -3.13
C ILE A 29 9.83 4.07 -1.60
N ALA A 30 8.80 3.39 -1.09
CA ALA A 30 8.43 3.37 0.31
C ALA A 30 7.84 2.00 0.67
N TYR A 31 8.31 1.41 1.77
CA TYR A 31 7.77 0.15 2.26
C TYR A 31 6.38 0.36 2.88
N PRO A 32 5.33 -0.31 2.36
CA PRO A 32 4.01 -0.22 2.96
C PRO A 32 3.84 -1.18 4.15
N ASP A 33 2.87 -0.86 5.00
CA ASP A 33 2.20 -1.84 5.86
C ASP A 33 0.94 -2.38 5.14
N ILE A 34 0.78 -3.69 5.11
CA ILE A 34 -0.29 -4.39 4.39
C ILE A 34 -1.25 -5.01 5.40
N ALA A 35 -2.46 -4.46 5.46
CA ALA A 35 -3.53 -5.04 6.27
C ALA A 35 -4.40 -5.98 5.43
N CYS A 36 -4.56 -7.20 5.91
CA CYS A 36 -5.47 -8.20 5.35
C CYS A 36 -6.63 -8.43 6.30
N ASN A 37 -7.86 -8.51 5.79
CA ASN A 37 -9.00 -9.01 6.55
C ASN A 37 -9.43 -10.40 6.06
N GLN A 38 -10.28 -11.07 6.83
CA GLN A 38 -10.82 -12.36 6.45
C GLN A 38 -12.18 -12.17 5.77
N ASN A 39 -12.30 -12.68 4.55
CA ASN A 39 -13.59 -12.71 3.88
C ASN A 39 -14.45 -13.81 4.53
N LEU A 40 -15.47 -13.40 5.28
CA LEU A 40 -16.37 -14.30 6.04
C LEU A 40 -17.02 -15.36 5.14
N SER A 41 -17.24 -15.07 3.86
CA SER A 41 -17.90 -15.98 2.93
C SER A 41 -16.98 -17.05 2.35
N ARG A 42 -15.65 -16.92 2.46
CA ARG A 42 -14.70 -17.75 1.70
C ARG A 42 -13.48 -18.25 2.48
N THR A 43 -13.40 -18.03 3.80
CA THR A 43 -12.25 -18.34 4.68
C THR A 43 -10.88 -17.80 4.22
N ARG A 44 -10.82 -17.08 3.10
CA ARG A 44 -9.63 -16.51 2.49
C ARG A 44 -9.33 -15.13 3.07
N LYS A 45 -8.04 -14.88 3.31
CA LYS A 45 -7.55 -13.53 3.55
C LYS A 45 -7.66 -12.73 2.25
N GLN A 46 -8.10 -11.48 2.33
CA GLN A 46 -8.13 -10.54 1.22
C GLN A 46 -7.43 -9.25 1.64
N LEU A 47 -6.84 -8.57 0.67
CA LEU A 47 -6.27 -7.24 0.87
C LEU A 47 -7.38 -6.29 1.34
N TRP A 48 -7.12 -5.55 2.42
CA TRP A 48 -8.05 -4.60 3.01
C TRP A 48 -7.52 -3.16 2.93
N GLU A 49 -6.30 -2.92 3.43
CA GLU A 49 -5.66 -1.59 3.39
C GLU A 49 -4.18 -1.71 3.01
N ILE A 50 -3.67 -0.62 2.41
CA ILE A 50 -2.25 -0.38 2.19
C ILE A 50 -1.94 0.94 2.88
N ARG A 51 -1.01 0.93 3.82
CA ARG A 51 -0.64 2.10 4.61
C ARG A 51 0.78 2.51 4.24
N LEU A 52 0.96 3.81 4.00
CA LEU A 52 2.23 4.40 3.62
C LEU A 52 2.59 5.45 4.66
N CYS A 53 3.83 5.40 5.13
CA CYS A 53 4.39 6.42 6.00
C CYS A 53 5.14 7.43 5.14
N TYR A 54 4.77 8.69 5.26
CA TYR A 54 5.49 9.80 4.64
C TYR A 54 6.03 10.72 5.72
N ASP A 55 7.21 11.27 5.48
CA ASP A 55 7.73 12.34 6.33
C ASP A 55 6.76 13.51 6.32
N ARG A 56 6.57 14.10 7.51
CA ARG A 56 5.82 15.34 7.62
C ARG A 56 6.53 16.39 6.75
N PRO A 57 5.82 17.04 5.80
CA PRO A 57 6.44 18.06 4.98
C PRO A 57 7.07 19.14 5.87
N LYS A 58 8.33 19.51 5.62
CA LYS A 58 9.04 20.58 6.35
C LYS A 58 8.50 21.99 6.09
N PHE A 59 7.25 22.14 5.63
CA PHE A 59 6.66 23.44 5.31
C PHE A 59 6.22 24.26 6.54
N TRP A 60 6.52 23.79 7.76
CA TRP A 60 6.25 24.54 8.99
C TRP A 60 7.51 25.10 9.66
N GLU A 61 8.70 24.84 9.11
CA GLU A 61 9.89 25.68 9.36
C GLU A 61 9.94 26.77 8.27
N ALA A 62 8.89 27.60 8.23
CA ALA A 62 8.96 28.92 7.61
C ALA A 62 9.57 29.88 8.66
N PRO A 63 10.39 30.86 8.25
CA PRO A 63 11.46 31.49 9.04
C PRO A 63 11.05 32.05 10.40
#